data_AF-A0A942QPK8-F1
#
_entry.id   AF-A0A942QPK8-F1
#
_cell.length_a   1.000
_cell.length_b   1.000
_cell.length_c   1.000
_cell.angle_alpha   90.00
_cell.angle_beta   90.00
_cell.angle_gamma   90.00
#
_symmetry.space_group_name_H-M   'P 1'
#
loop_
_entity.id
_entity.type
_entity.pdbx_description
1 polymer ?
#
loop_
_entity_poly.entity_id
_entity_poly.type
_entity_poly.pdbx_seq_one_letter_code
_entity_poly.pdbx_strand_id
1 'polypeptide(L)' 'MTLATTNAPSTFGRFARATPIIGQVIRDIERDTSSIYYLLVIILTAVVLGIQTWGLPVLVLTALALVPVMFVLLVLIARP' A
#
# COMPACT_ATOMS: atom_id res chain seq x y z
N MET A 1 -11.32 32.91 20.34
CA MET A 1 -9.93 32.46 20.18
C MET A 1 -9.96 31.09 19.51
N THR A 2 -9.71 31.05 18.21
CA THR A 2 -9.84 29.85 17.37
C THR A 2 -8.49 29.15 17.31
N LEU A 3 -8.40 27.94 17.86
CA LEU A 3 -7.17 27.14 17.87
C LEU A 3 -6.91 26.62 16.44
N ALA A 4 -5.93 27.20 15.75
CA ALA A 4 -5.44 26.66 14.48
C ALA A 4 -4.61 25.39 14.77
N THR A 5 -5.25 24.21 14.72
CA THR A 5 -4.52 22.93 14.61
C THR A 5 -3.74 22.94 13.31
N THR A 6 -2.46 23.28 13.38
CA THR A 6 -1.54 23.14 12.25
C THR A 6 -1.18 21.66 12.16
N ASN A 7 -1.96 20.92 11.37
CA ASN A 7 -1.58 19.58 10.94
C ASN A 7 -0.35 19.71 10.03
N ALA A 8 0.84 19.71 10.62
CA ALA A 8 2.09 19.80 9.87
C ALA A 8 2.14 18.62 8.89
N PRO A 9 2.26 18.85 7.57
CA PRO A 9 2.35 17.76 6.61
C PRO A 9 3.60 16.95 6.96
N SER A 10 3.41 15.71 7.38
CA SER A 10 4.52 14.84 7.76
C SER A 10 5.51 14.76 6.60
N THR A 11 6.81 14.84 6.89
CA THR A 11 7.87 14.76 5.89
C THR A 11 7.70 13.49 5.03
N PHE A 12 7.21 12.42 5.66
CA PHE A 12 6.84 11.17 5.03
C PHE A 12 5.68 11.31 4.01
N GLY A 13 4.66 12.12 4.31
CA GLY A 13 3.56 12.41 3.39
C GLY A 13 3.98 13.22 2.15
N ARG A 14 5.07 13.99 2.24
CA ARG A 14 5.67 14.66 1.07
C ARG A 14 6.43 13.67 0.18
N PHE A 15 7.23 12.78 0.78
CA PHE A 15 7.96 11.76 0.02
C PHE A 15 7.02 10.75 -0.64
N ALA A 16 5.98 10.29 0.05
CA ALA A 16 5.00 9.36 -0.50
C ALA A 16 4.19 9.96 -1.67
N ARG A 17 3.99 11.29 -1.68
CA ARG A 17 3.27 12.00 -2.76
C ARG A 17 4.18 12.39 -3.94
N ALA A 18 5.51 12.35 -3.76
CA ALA A 18 6.51 12.63 -4.79
C ALA A 18 6.85 11.40 -5.64
N THR A 19 6.65 10.18 -5.11
CA THR A 19 6.77 8.96 -5.89
C THR A 19 5.61 8.87 -6.89
N PRO A 20 5.86 8.84 -8.22
CA PRO A 20 4.80 9.01 -9.22
C PRO A 20 3.72 7.92 -9.15
N ILE A 21 4.10 6.68 -8.86
CA ILE A 21 3.17 5.55 -8.79
C ILE A 21 2.38 5.58 -7.46
N ILE A 22 3.08 5.67 -6.32
CA ILE A 22 2.46 5.61 -5.00
C ILE A 22 1.65 6.89 -4.71
N GLY A 23 2.16 8.05 -5.13
CA GLY A 23 1.52 9.35 -4.92
C GLY A 23 0.25 9.54 -5.75
N GLN A 24 0.15 8.89 -6.92
CA GLN A 24 -1.09 8.86 -7.69
C GLN A 24 -2.14 7.99 -7.00
N VAL A 25 -1.75 6.77 -6.57
CA VAL A 25 -2.64 5.86 -5.84
C VAL A 25 -3.19 6.50 -4.56
N ILE A 26 -2.34 7.18 -3.78
CA ILE A 26 -2.77 7.90 -2.57
C ILE A 26 -3.82 8.97 -2.91
N ARG A 27 -3.59 9.74 -3.97
CA ARG A 27 -4.52 10.81 -4.39
C ARG A 27 -5.85 10.26 -4.91
N ASP A 28 -5.82 9.11 -5.57
CA ASP A 28 -7.04 8.44 -6.06
C ASP A 28 -7.86 7.83 -4.91
N ILE A 29 -7.21 7.28 -3.88
CA ILE A 29 -7.87 6.80 -2.66
C ILE A 29 -8.42 7.96 -1.81
N GLU A 30 -7.70 9.08 -1.71
CA GLU A 30 -8.18 10.29 -1.03
C GLU A 30 -9.45 10.86 -1.70
N ARG A 31 -9.61 10.66 -3.01
CA ARG A 31 -10.77 11.14 -3.78
C ARG A 31 -11.99 10.23 -3.66
N ASP A 32 -11.79 8.92 -3.70
CA ASP A 32 -12.84 7.91 -3.52
C ASP A 32 -12.28 6.71 -2.76
N THR A 33 -12.79 6.49 -1.55
CA THR A 33 -12.43 5.34 -0.72
C THR A 33 -12.68 4.03 -1.46
N SER A 34 -13.65 3.96 -2.37
CA SER A 34 -13.96 2.74 -3.14
C SER A 34 -12.80 2.34 -4.07
N SER A 35 -11.94 3.29 -4.45
CA SER A 35 -10.75 3.06 -5.26
C SER A 35 -9.79 2.02 -4.65
N ILE A 36 -9.76 1.91 -3.31
CA ILE A 36 -8.96 0.91 -2.60
C ILE A 36 -9.35 -0.52 -3.01
N TYR A 37 -10.64 -0.80 -3.18
CA TYR A 37 -11.12 -2.14 -3.51
C TYR A 37 -10.75 -2.50 -4.95
N TYR A 38 -10.85 -1.54 -5.88
CA TYR A 38 -10.41 -1.75 -7.25
C TYR A 38 -8.90 -2.00 -7.33
N LEU A 39 -8.09 -1.25 -6.58
CA LEU A 39 -6.65 -1.46 -6.53
C LEU A 39 -6.29 -2.87 -6.03
N LEU A 40 -6.95 -3.33 -4.96
CA LEU A 40 -6.75 -4.68 -4.43
C LEU A 40 -7.09 -5.75 -5.46
N VAL A 41 -8.20 -5.59 -6.18
CA VAL A 41 -8.60 -6.52 -7.24
C VAL A 41 -7.57 -6.51 -8.38
N ILE A 42 -7.09 -5.35 -8.81
CA ILE A 42 -6.07 -5.23 -9.87
C ILE A 42 -4.77 -5.93 -9.46
N ILE A 43 -4.31 -5.75 -8.22
CA ILE A 43 -3.11 -6.44 -7.71
C ILE A 43 -3.33 -7.95 -7.70
N LEU A 44 -4.49 -8.41 -7.22
CA LEU A 44 -4.83 -9.83 -7.22
C LEU A 44 -4.83 -10.40 -8.65
N THR A 45 -5.44 -9.70 -9.60
CA THR A 45 -5.45 -10.10 -11.01
C THR A 45 -4.03 -10.15 -11.59
N ALA A 46 -3.18 -9.17 -11.27
CA ALA A 46 -1.79 -9.16 -11.72
C ALA A 46 -1.01 -10.38 -11.19
N VAL A 47 -1.25 -10.79 -9.93
CA VAL A 47 -0.66 -12.02 -9.37
C VAL A 47 -1.16 -13.24 -10.13
N VAL A 48 -2.47 -13.36 -10.38
CA VAL A 48 -3.04 -14.48 -11.15
C VAL A 48 -2.46 -14.57 -12.57
N LEU A 49 -2.31 -13.44 -13.25
CA LEU A 49 -1.66 -13.39 -14.58
C LEU A 49 -0.18 -13.75 -14.50
N GLY A 50 0.52 -13.32 -13.44
CA GLY A 50 1.89 -13.73 -13.15
C GLY A 50 2.01 -15.24 -12.96
N ILE A 51 1.11 -15.85 -12.18
CA ILE A 51 1.06 -17.31 -11.98
C ILE A 51 0.80 -18.02 -13.30
N GLN A 52 -0.09 -17.52 -14.15
CA GLN A 52 -0.33 -18.14 -15.46
C GLN A 52 0.87 -18.03 -16.41
N THR A 53 1.69 -16.98 -16.29
CA THR A 53 2.84 -16.75 -17.17
C THR A 53 4.12 -17.46 -16.71
N TRP A 54 4.37 -17.54 -15.40
CA TRP A 54 5.63 -18.12 -14.87
C TRP A 54 5.41 -19.28 -13.90
N GLY A 55 4.21 -19.46 -13.35
CA GLY A 55 3.89 -20.54 -12.41
C GLY A 55 4.41 -20.28 -10.99
N LEU A 56 5.11 -21.27 -10.44
CA LEU A 56 5.60 -21.31 -9.06
C LEU A 56 6.47 -20.09 -8.65
N PRO A 57 7.37 -19.54 -9.48
CA PRO A 57 8.20 -18.40 -9.09
C PRO A 57 7.41 -17.18 -8.63
N VAL A 58 6.26 -16.89 -9.25
CA VAL A 58 5.40 -15.78 -8.82
C VAL A 58 4.87 -16.02 -7.42
N LEU A 59 4.43 -17.24 -7.12
CA LEU A 59 3.96 -17.59 -5.78
C LEU A 59 5.05 -17.42 -4.74
N VAL A 60 6.28 -17.84 -5.04
CA VAL A 60 7.44 -17.67 -4.15
C VAL A 60 7.73 -16.19 -3.91
N LEU A 61 7.73 -15.37 -4.97
CA LEU A 61 7.97 -13.93 -4.85
C LEU A 61 6.85 -13.21 -4.11
N THR A 62 5.58 -13.59 -4.33
CA THR A 62 4.44 -13.04 -3.57
C THR A 62 4.55 -13.40 -2.09
N ALA A 63 4.90 -14.65 -1.77
CA ALA A 63 5.13 -15.07 -0.39
C ALA A 63 6.30 -14.29 0.25
N LEU A 64 7.42 -14.13 -0.48
CA LEU A 64 8.57 -13.36 -0.03
C LEU A 64 8.21 -11.88 0.23
N ALA A 65 7.41 -11.26 -0.64
CA ALA A 65 6.93 -9.90 -0.48
C ALA A 65 6.01 -9.72 0.74
N LEU A 66 5.28 -10.77 1.14
CA LEU A 66 4.45 -10.77 2.34
C LEU A 66 5.24 -10.91 3.64
N VAL A 67 6.46 -11.43 3.63
CA VAL A 67 7.30 -11.56 4.84
C VAL A 67 7.47 -10.23 5.59
N PRO A 68 7.92 -9.12 4.97
CA PRO A 68 8.03 -7.85 5.68
C PRO A 68 6.66 -7.31 6.14
N VAL A 69 5.58 -7.59 5.39
CA VAL A 69 4.22 -7.20 5.79
C VAL A 69 3.82 -7.89 7.09
N MET A 70 4.00 -9.21 7.16
CA MET A 70 3.73 -9.99 8.37
C MET A 70 4.61 -9.53 9.53
N PHE A 71 5.90 -9.24 9.28
CA PHE A 71 6.79 -8.71 10.30
C PHE A 71 6.29 -7.38 10.88
N VAL A 72 5.90 -6.42 10.01
CA VAL A 72 5.32 -5.14 10.45
C VAL A 72 4.03 -5.35 11.23
N LEU A 73 3.13 -6.22 10.75
CA LEU A 73 1.88 -6.54 11.45
C LEU A 73 2.15 -7.12 12.84
N LEU A 74 3.10 -8.04 12.96
CA LEU A 74 3.49 -8.61 14.25
C LEU A 74 4.06 -7.55 15.19
N VAL A 75 4.92 -6.66 14.71
CA VAL A 75 5.46 -5.55 15.50
C VAL A 75 4.36 -4.60 15.97
N LEU A 76 3.39 -4.30 15.11
CA LEU A 76 2.24 -3.46 15.45
C LEU A 76 1.34 -4.11 16.50
N ILE A 77 1.09 -5.41 16.39
CA ILE A 77 0.27 -6.16 17.35
C ILE A 77 1.01 -6.35 18.68
N ALA A 78 2.34 -6.50 18.65
CA ALA A 78 3.17 -6.70 19.84
C ALA A 78 3.47 -5.40 20.61
N ARG A 79 3.13 -4.23 20.07
CA ARG A 79 3.20 -2.96 20.81
C ARG A 79 2.12 -2.95 21.92
N PRO A 80 2.48 -2.62 23.17
CA PRO A 80 1.51 -2.42 24.24
C PRO A 80 0.64 -1.18 24.01
#